data_AF-A0A097QTC5-F1
#
_entry.id   AF-A0A097QTC5-F1
#
_cell.length_a   1.000
_cell.length_b   1.000
_cell.length_c   1.000
_cell.angle_alpha   90.00
_cell.angle_beta   90.00
_cell.angle_gamma   90.00
#
_symmetry.space_group_name_H-M   'P 1'
#
loop_
_entity.id
_entity.type
_entity.pdbx_description
1 polymer ?
#
loop_
_entity_poly.entity_id
_entity_poly.type
_entity_poly.pdbx_seq_one_letter_code
_entity_poly.pdbx_strand_id
1 'polypeptide(L)'
;MEEALIERFNSYIERGERLMGESRYDEAFEAFLDALKALGVLIVYRETGMLVPAERLVGFLGKYPELEEAVKKYSSLTGNEETARSLREELEKLKGMMSLPSSER
;
A
#
# COMPACT_ATOMS: atom_id res chain seq x y z
N MET A 1 -2.69 12.14 12.52
CA MET A 1 -3.00 10.74 12.11
C MET A 1 -2.66 10.52 10.65
N GLU A 2 -3.16 11.37 9.75
CA GLU A 2 -2.85 11.29 8.32
C GLU A 2 -1.33 11.32 8.04
N GLU A 3 -0.61 12.30 8.62
CA GLU A 3 0.85 12.40 8.52
C GLU A 3 1.55 11.11 8.97
N ALA A 4 1.11 10.51 10.08
CA ALA A 4 1.66 9.25 10.57
C ALA A 4 1.43 8.08 9.60
N LEU A 5 0.32 8.05 8.85
CA LEU A 5 0.07 7.04 7.82
C LEU A 5 0.96 7.28 6.59
N ILE A 6 1.19 8.54 6.21
CA ILE A 6 2.10 8.92 5.13
C ILE A 6 3.54 8.53 5.48
N GLU A 7 4.01 8.88 6.68
CA GLU A 7 5.34 8.48 7.17
C GLU A 7 5.50 6.97 7.19
N ARG A 8 4.48 6.24 7.65
CA ARG A 8 4.50 4.79 7.69
C ARG A 8 4.55 4.16 6.29
N PHE A 9 3.78 4.68 5.35
CA PHE A 9 3.87 4.30 3.93
C PHE A 9 5.30 4.49 3.40
N ASN A 10 5.87 5.68 3.58
CA ASN A 10 7.22 5.99 3.11
C ASN A 10 8.28 5.08 3.75
N SER A 11 8.18 4.83 5.05
CA SER A 11 9.08 3.94 5.77
C SER A 11 9.05 2.50 5.22
N TYR A 12 7.87 1.99 4.87
CA TYR A 12 7.74 0.68 4.24
C TYR A 12 8.32 0.64 2.83
N ILE A 13 8.15 1.70 2.02
CA ILE A 13 8.78 1.82 0.71
C ILE A 13 10.31 1.80 0.84
N GLU A 14 10.88 2.65 1.69
CA GLU A 14 12.34 2.70 1.91
C GLU A 14 12.89 1.36 2.37
N ARG A 15 12.18 0.68 3.27
CA ARG A 15 12.54 -0.67 3.70
C ARG A 15 12.51 -1.67 2.54
N GLY A 16 11.47 -1.64 1.72
CA GLY A 16 11.35 -2.51 0.54
C GLY A 16 12.47 -2.29 -0.46
N GLU A 17 12.79 -1.03 -0.79
CA GLU A 17 13.90 -0.67 -1.69
C GLU A 17 15.26 -1.14 -1.17
N ARG A 18 15.52 -0.97 0.13
CA ARG A 18 16.75 -1.48 0.75
C ARG A 18 16.85 -3.00 0.64
N LEU A 19 15.78 -3.72 0.93
CA LEU A 19 15.74 -5.18 0.86
C LEU A 19 15.88 -5.70 -0.57
N MET A 20 15.34 -4.98 -1.56
CA MET A 20 15.58 -5.25 -2.98
C MET A 20 17.07 -5.17 -3.33
N GLY A 21 17.77 -4.14 -2.83
CA GLY A 21 19.22 -3.99 -3.00
C GLY A 21 20.06 -5.07 -2.33
N GLU A 22 19.54 -5.69 -1.28
CA GLU A 22 20.15 -6.82 -0.56
C GLU A 22 19.77 -8.19 -1.16
N SER A 23 19.00 -8.24 -2.27
CA SER A 23 18.45 -9.47 -2.86
C SER A 23 17.56 -10.30 -1.92
N ARG A 24 16.98 -9.65 -0.89
CA ARG A 24 16.07 -10.27 0.08
C ARG A 24 14.62 -10.10 -0.39
N TYR A 25 14.30 -10.73 -1.52
CA TYR A 25 13.08 -10.43 -2.26
C TYR A 25 11.79 -10.77 -1.52
N ASP A 26 11.78 -11.86 -0.75
CA ASP A 26 10.60 -12.26 0.02
C ASP A 26 10.27 -11.20 1.09
N GLU A 27 11.29 -10.68 1.78
CA GLU A 27 11.12 -9.63 2.77
C GLU A 27 10.83 -8.26 2.14
N ALA A 28 11.39 -7.99 0.95
CA ALA A 28 11.08 -6.80 0.19
C ALA A 28 9.61 -6.79 -0.23
N PHE A 29 9.10 -7.93 -0.68
CA PHE A 29 7.70 -8.13 -1.00
C PHE A 29 6.80 -7.84 0.20
N GLU A 30 7.10 -8.39 1.38
CA GLU A 30 6.32 -8.11 2.59
C GLU A 30 6.34 -6.62 2.96
N ALA A 31 7.51 -5.97 2.85
CA ALA A 31 7.60 -4.52 3.11
C ALA A 31 6.77 -3.71 2.11
N PHE A 32 6.78 -4.05 0.82
CA PHE A 32 5.94 -3.41 -0.16
C PHE A 32 4.45 -3.72 0.05
N LEU A 33 4.09 -4.92 0.50
CA LEU A 33 2.71 -5.28 0.81
C LEU A 33 2.18 -4.46 2.01
N ASP A 34 3.02 -4.23 3.01
CA ASP A 34 2.73 -3.33 4.12
C ASP A 34 2.55 -1.87 3.66
N ALA A 35 3.37 -1.40 2.71
CA ALA A 35 3.17 -0.09 2.08
C ALA A 35 1.82 -0.01 1.37
N LEU A 36 1.45 -1.02 0.59
CA LEU A 36 0.16 -1.07 -0.13
C LEU A 36 -1.02 -1.02 0.83
N LYS A 37 -0.96 -1.77 1.93
CA LYS A 37 -2.00 -1.75 2.98
C LYS A 37 -2.05 -0.39 3.68
N ALA A 38 -0.90 0.22 3.99
CA ALA A 38 -0.84 1.56 4.59
C ALA A 38 -1.47 2.62 3.69
N LEU A 39 -1.24 2.54 2.37
CA LEU A 39 -1.91 3.39 1.38
C LEU A 39 -3.43 3.19 1.40
N GLY A 40 -3.90 1.93 1.42
CA GLY A 40 -5.32 1.62 1.56
C GLY A 40 -5.94 2.26 2.81
N VAL A 41 -5.29 2.14 3.96
CA VAL A 41 -5.75 2.74 5.23
C VAL A 41 -5.80 4.26 5.13
N LEU A 42 -4.77 4.89 4.55
CA LEU A 42 -4.72 6.34 4.34
C LEU A 42 -5.90 6.84 3.50
N ILE A 43 -6.17 6.18 2.38
CA ILE A 43 -7.26 6.57 1.48
C ILE A 43 -8.63 6.44 2.16
N VAL A 44 -8.88 5.31 2.84
CA VAL A 44 -10.12 5.11 3.59
C VAL A 44 -10.26 6.14 4.71
N TYR A 45 -9.17 6.43 5.43
CA TYR A 45 -9.16 7.43 6.50
C TYR A 45 -9.52 8.82 5.98
N ARG A 46 -8.96 9.26 4.84
CA ARG A 46 -9.29 10.56 4.24
C ARG A 46 -10.75 10.68 3.83
N GLU A 47 -11.31 9.61 3.27
CA GLU A 47 -12.69 9.60 2.77
C GLU A 47 -13.74 9.49 3.89
N THR A 48 -13.41 8.79 4.98
CA THR A 48 -14.40 8.36 5.98
C THR A 48 -14.12 8.85 7.40
N GLY A 49 -12.90 9.32 7.68
CA GLY A 49 -12.41 9.62 9.03
C GLY A 49 -12.15 8.38 9.89
N MET A 50 -12.32 7.17 9.35
CA MET A 50 -12.19 5.91 10.11
C MET A 50 -10.86 5.22 9.85
N LEU A 51 -10.26 4.69 10.92
CA LEU A 51 -9.14 3.75 10.81
C LEU A 51 -9.69 2.34 10.65
N VAL A 52 -9.33 1.70 9.55
CA VAL A 52 -9.75 0.34 9.24
C VAL A 52 -8.54 -0.60 9.36
N PRO A 53 -8.66 -1.75 10.04
CA PRO A 53 -7.62 -2.77 10.03
C PRO A 53 -7.32 -3.23 8.61
N ALA A 54 -6.05 -3.55 8.32
CA ALA A 54 -5.62 -3.92 6.97
C ALA A 54 -6.41 -5.12 6.40
N GLU A 55 -6.83 -6.05 7.27
CA GLU A 55 -7.58 -7.25 6.92
C GLU A 55 -9.01 -6.95 6.44
N ARG A 56 -9.52 -5.74 6.73
CA ARG A 56 -10.86 -5.29 6.37
C ARG A 56 -10.85 -4.20 5.30
N LEU A 57 -9.70 -3.86 4.71
CA LEU A 57 -9.61 -2.85 3.66
C LEU A 57 -10.48 -3.19 2.44
N VAL A 58 -10.50 -4.47 2.09
CA VAL A 58 -11.36 -5.00 1.02
C VAL A 58 -12.83 -4.76 1.40
N GLY A 59 -13.55 -4.02 0.54
CA GLY A 59 -14.93 -3.57 0.78
C GLY A 59 -15.07 -2.11 1.22
N PHE A 60 -14.02 -1.50 1.80
CA PHE A 60 -13.99 -0.05 2.07
C PHE A 60 -13.37 0.76 0.92
N LEU A 61 -12.64 0.07 0.05
CA LEU A 61 -11.97 0.65 -1.12
C LEU A 61 -12.85 0.70 -2.39
N GLY A 62 -14.17 0.53 -2.29
CA GLY A 62 -15.04 0.42 -3.47
C GLY A 62 -15.05 1.62 -4.43
N LYS A 63 -14.55 2.79 -4.00
CA LYS A 63 -14.33 3.96 -4.87
C LYS A 63 -12.96 3.97 -5.58
N TYR A 64 -12.07 3.06 -5.21
CA TYR A 64 -10.70 2.92 -5.67
C TYR A 64 -10.46 1.47 -6.12
N PRO A 65 -11.12 1.04 -7.21
CA PRO A 65 -11.09 -0.36 -7.64
C PRO A 65 -9.67 -0.85 -7.94
N GLU A 66 -8.80 -0.01 -8.48
CA GLU A 66 -7.41 -0.36 -8.77
C GLU A 66 -6.63 -0.69 -7.49
N LEU A 67 -6.85 0.08 -6.42
CA LEU A 67 -6.23 -0.15 -5.12
C LEU A 67 -6.82 -1.38 -4.42
N GLU A 68 -8.14 -1.58 -4.54
CA GLU A 68 -8.80 -2.77 -4.00
C GLU A 68 -8.31 -4.05 -4.69
N GLU A 69 -8.19 -4.03 -6.02
CA GLU A 69 -7.67 -5.13 -6.82
C GLU A 69 -6.21 -5.43 -6.47
N ALA A 70 -5.37 -4.40 -6.34
CA ALA A 70 -3.99 -4.57 -5.92
C ALA A 70 -3.89 -5.23 -4.55
N VAL A 71 -4.64 -4.74 -3.55
CA VAL A 71 -4.65 -5.32 -2.19
C VAL A 71 -5.08 -6.80 -2.22
N LYS A 72 -6.14 -7.13 -2.97
CA LYS A 72 -6.60 -8.52 -3.12
C LYS A 72 -5.54 -9.41 -3.77
N LYS A 73 -5.00 -8.97 -4.91
CA LYS A 73 -4.01 -9.71 -5.68
C LYS A 73 -2.79 -10.01 -4.82
N TYR A 74 -2.11 -8.97 -4.32
CA TYR A 74 -0.82 -9.15 -3.65
C TYR A 74 -0.93 -9.78 -2.26
N SER A 75 -2.07 -9.65 -1.57
CA SER A 75 -2.27 -10.38 -0.31
C SER A 75 -2.41 -11.90 -0.50
N SER A 76 -2.64 -12.38 -1.73
CA SER A 76 -2.73 -13.81 -2.05
C SER A 76 -1.43 -14.42 -2.62
N LEU A 77 -0.43 -13.58 -2.88
CA LEU A 77 0.84 -14.01 -3.45
C LEU A 77 1.87 -14.26 -2.35
N THR A 78 2.88 -15.06 -2.67
CA THR A 78 4.07 -15.22 -1.84
C THR A 78 5.19 -14.38 -2.44
N GLY A 79 6.01 -13.79 -1.58
CA GLY A 79 7.17 -13.01 -1.99
C GLY A 79 8.20 -13.84 -2.76
N ASN A 80 8.72 -13.23 -3.81
CA ASN A 80 9.89 -13.62 -4.59
C ASN A 80 10.34 -12.39 -5.42
N GLU A 81 11.41 -12.52 -6.20
CA GLU A 81 11.93 -11.39 -6.99
C GLU A 81 10.91 -10.79 -7.96
N GLU A 82 10.19 -11.63 -8.70
CA GLU A 82 9.20 -11.20 -9.69
C GLU A 82 8.04 -10.44 -9.04
N THR A 83 7.49 -11.01 -7.97
CA THR A 83 6.35 -10.43 -7.25
C THR A 83 6.74 -9.16 -6.50
N ALA A 84 7.95 -9.10 -5.92
CA ALA A 84 8.48 -7.90 -5.28
C ALA A 84 8.65 -6.75 -6.29
N ARG A 85 9.25 -7.02 -7.47
CA ARG A 85 9.37 -6.03 -8.55
C ARG A 85 8.01 -5.56 -9.06
N SER A 86 7.10 -6.50 -9.31
CA SER A 86 5.75 -6.19 -9.79
C SER A 86 4.99 -5.31 -8.81
N LEU A 87 5.09 -5.62 -7.52
CA LEU A 87 4.42 -4.84 -6.47
C LEU A 87 5.03 -3.45 -6.31
N ARG A 88 6.36 -3.32 -6.37
CA ARG A 88 7.05 -2.03 -6.38
C ARG A 88 6.56 -1.14 -7.53
N GLU A 89 6.52 -1.66 -8.74
CA GLU A 89 6.03 -0.91 -9.91
C GLU A 89 4.56 -0.52 -9.77
N GLU A 90 3.75 -1.37 -9.16
CA GLU A 90 2.35 -1.06 -8.90
C GLU A 90 2.19 0.06 -7.87
N LEU A 91 2.98 0.05 -6.80
CA LEU A 91 3.02 1.11 -5.79
C LEU A 91 3.44 2.45 -6.38
N GLU A 92 4.41 2.45 -7.30
CA GLU A 92 4.84 3.67 -7.99
C GLU A 92 3.73 4.31 -8.82
N LYS A 93 2.80 3.51 -9.38
CA LYS A 93 1.60 4.03 -10.06
C LYS A 93 0.57 4.52 -9.05
N LEU A 94 0.33 3.76 -7.99
CA LEU A 94 -0.71 4.03 -7.00
C LEU A 94 -0.36 5.17 -6.04
N LYS A 95 0.93 5.49 -5.81
CA LYS A 95 1.34 6.57 -4.89
C LYS A 95 0.77 7.94 -5.27
N GLY A 96 0.44 8.16 -6.54
CA GLY A 96 -0.25 9.39 -6.99
C GLY A 96 -1.59 9.62 -6.29
N MET A 97 -2.22 8.56 -5.78
CA MET A 97 -3.45 8.66 -4.97
C MET A 97 -3.23 9.40 -3.63
N MET A 98 -2.00 9.45 -3.12
CA MET A 98 -1.67 10.19 -1.90
C MET A 98 -1.78 11.72 -2.06
N SER A 99 -1.82 12.23 -3.28
CA SER A 99 -2.03 13.66 -3.56
C SER A 99 -3.49 14.02 -3.88
N LEU A 100 -4.42 13.06 -3.83
CA LEU A 100 -5.84 13.37 -4.03
C LEU A 100 -6.33 14.30 -2.90
N PRO A 101 -7.00 15.42 -3.23
CA PRO A 101 -7.59 16.27 -2.23
C PRO A 101 -8.59 15.46 -1.40
N SER A 102 -8.54 15.60 -0.08
CA SER A 102 -9.57 15.06 0.80
C SER A 102 -10.91 15.59 0.31
N SER A 103 -11.88 14.71 0.04
CA SER A 103 -13.21 15.15 -0.35
C SER A 103 -13.80 15.95 0.82
N GLU A 104 -13.70 17.27 0.77
CA GLU A 104 -14.37 18.17 1.70
C GLU A 104 -15.86 17.81 1.69
N ARG A 105 -16.41 17.50 2.87
CA ARG A 105 -17.84 17.34 3.14
C ARG A 105 -18.27 18.40 4.13
#